data_AF-A0A7C6LGT8-F1
#
_entry.id   AF-A0A7C6LGT8-F1
#
_cell.length_a   1.000
_cell.length_b   1.000
_cell.length_c   1.000
_cell.angle_alpha   90.00
_cell.angle_beta   90.00
_cell.angle_gamma   90.00
#
_symmetry.space_group_name_H-M   'P 1'
#
loop_
_entity.id
_entity.type
_entity.pdbx_description
1 polymer ?
#
loop_
_entity_poly.entity_id
_entity_poly.type
_entity_poly.pdbx_seq_one_letter_code
_entity_poly.pdbx_strand_id
1 'polypeptide(L)'
;MKAAVRRAWVLNNLEAIGTGGFYHLAYAHNQICPQFIQQLKNESDYGKINIYLLSDDNSALLAATGEVFAVHWFPEFIRLHFMIEKVYSLEEAPRTEWHMEYMLCR
;
A
#
# COMPACT_ATOMS: atom_id res chain seq x y z
N MET A 1 19.84 -4.10 1.79
CA MET A 1 19.49 -3.81 3.20
C MET A 1 18.26 -2.91 3.41
N LYS A 2 17.91 -1.97 2.52
CA LYS A 2 16.84 -0.98 2.76
C LYS A 2 15.38 -1.50 2.66
N ALA A 3 15.09 -2.50 1.82
CA ALA A 3 13.71 -2.94 1.56
C ALA A 3 13.12 -3.80 2.68
N ALA A 4 13.89 -4.75 3.23
CA ALA A 4 13.41 -5.63 4.31
C ALA A 4 13.11 -4.86 5.61
N VAL A 5 13.96 -3.89 5.97
CA VAL A 5 13.75 -3.00 7.12
C VAL A 5 12.53 -2.11 6.90
N ARG A 6 12.34 -1.56 5.70
CA ARG A 6 11.16 -0.77 5.34
C ARG A 6 9.87 -1.59 5.43
N ARG A 7 9.90 -2.85 4.97
CA ARG A 7 8.74 -3.77 5.03
C ARG A 7 8.34 -4.10 6.47
N ALA A 8 9.29 -4.49 7.30
CA ALA A 8 9.05 -4.76 8.72
C ALA A 8 8.54 -3.52 9.47
N TRP A 9 9.08 -2.34 9.13
CA TRP A 9 8.61 -1.09 9.72
C TRP A 9 7.17 -0.75 9.31
N VAL A 10 6.82 -0.86 8.03
CA VAL A 10 5.43 -0.60 7.59
C VAL A 10 4.45 -1.57 8.25
N LEU A 11 4.83 -2.85 8.38
CA LEU A 11 4.01 -3.86 9.05
C LEU A 11 3.70 -3.44 10.49
N ASN A 12 4.73 -3.15 11.27
CA ASN A 12 4.57 -2.76 12.67
C ASN A 12 3.70 -1.50 12.82
N ASN A 13 3.75 -0.57 11.86
CA ASN A 13 2.90 0.62 11.89
C ASN A 13 1.44 0.28 11.60
N LEU A 14 1.17 -0.58 10.62
CA LEU A 14 -0.20 -0.99 10.30
C LEU A 14 -0.84 -1.76 11.46
N GLU A 15 -0.10 -2.67 12.09
CA GLU A 15 -0.56 -3.39 13.28
C GLU A 15 -0.84 -2.44 14.45
N ALA A 16 0.03 -1.45 14.68
CA ALA A 16 -0.15 -0.47 15.75
C ALA A 16 -1.35 0.46 15.51
N ILE A 17 -1.66 0.80 14.26
CA ILE A 17 -2.81 1.65 13.91
C ILE A 17 -4.11 0.85 13.97
N GLY A 18 -4.10 -0.38 13.46
CA GLY A 18 -5.24 -1.29 13.49
C GLY A 18 -6.38 -0.91 12.53
N THR A 19 -7.43 -1.73 12.57
CA THR A 19 -8.66 -1.55 11.79
C THR A 19 -9.37 -0.24 12.13
N GLY A 20 -9.87 0.46 11.11
CA GLY A 20 -10.54 1.76 11.22
C GLY A 20 -9.57 2.94 11.35
N GLY A 21 -8.27 2.68 11.48
CA GLY A 21 -7.27 3.71 11.56
C GLY A 21 -6.89 4.29 10.19
N PHE A 22 -6.33 5.50 10.25
CA PHE A 22 -5.90 6.23 9.06
C PHE A 22 -4.39 6.15 8.91
N TYR A 23 -3.93 5.82 7.71
CA TYR A 23 -2.53 5.76 7.36
C TYR A 23 -2.24 6.69 6.18
N HIS A 24 -1.12 7.40 6.27
CA HIS A 24 -0.69 8.33 5.24
C HIS A 24 0.54 7.76 4.53
N LEU A 25 0.40 7.53 3.23
CA LEU A 25 1.49 7.07 2.39
C LEU A 25 1.98 8.24 1.54
N ALA A 26 3.24 8.63 1.71
CA ALA A 26 3.90 9.62 0.88
C ALA A 26 4.97 8.95 0.03
N TYR A 27 4.87 9.14 -1.28
CA TYR A 27 5.78 8.51 -2.24
C TYR A 27 6.22 9.55 -3.28
N ALA A 28 7.52 9.64 -3.52
CA ALA A 28 8.04 10.41 -4.65
C ALA A 28 7.53 9.77 -5.96
N HIS A 29 7.31 10.57 -7.01
CA HIS A 29 6.75 10.07 -8.27
C HIS A 29 7.54 8.90 -8.87
N ASN A 30 8.87 8.91 -8.72
CA ASN A 30 9.74 7.84 -9.20
C ASN A 30 9.66 6.53 -8.38
N GLN A 31 9.04 6.55 -7.21
CA GLN A 31 8.85 5.38 -6.35
C GLN A 31 7.55 4.62 -6.68
N ILE A 32 6.75 5.12 -7.61
CA ILE A 32 5.41 4.63 -7.87
C ILE A 32 5.31 4.22 -9.33
N CYS A 33 4.70 3.06 -9.56
CA CYS A 33 4.37 2.59 -10.89
C CYS A 33 3.58 3.66 -11.68
N PRO A 34 4.04 4.09 -12.87
CA PRO A 34 3.34 5.09 -13.67
C PRO A 34 1.90 4.72 -14.01
N GLN A 35 1.63 3.43 -14.23
CA GLN A 35 0.29 2.88 -14.49
C GLN A 35 -0.63 3.12 -13.29
N PHE A 36 -0.11 2.98 -12.08
CA PHE A 36 -0.87 3.21 -10.87
C PHE A 36 -1.16 4.70 -10.65
N ILE A 37 -0.21 5.58 -10.97
CA ILE A 37 -0.47 7.04 -11.02
C ILE A 37 -1.59 7.36 -12.02
N GLN A 38 -1.60 6.72 -13.18
CA GLN A 38 -2.61 6.93 -14.20
C GLN A 38 -4.00 6.44 -13.76
N GLN A 39 -4.08 5.28 -13.10
CA GLN A 39 -5.31 4.77 -12.49
C GLN A 39 -5.86 5.75 -11.45
N LEU A 40 -5.03 6.20 -10.50
CA LEU A 40 -5.43 7.19 -9.49
C LEU A 40 -5.93 8.52 -10.07
N LYS A 41 -5.43 8.93 -11.24
CA LYS A 41 -5.90 10.15 -11.93
C LYS A 41 -7.23 9.93 -12.65
N ASN A 42 -7.48 8.72 -13.10
CA ASN A 42 -8.70 8.37 -13.84
C ASN A 42 -9.86 8.00 -12.90
N GLU A 43 -9.55 7.40 -11.75
CA GLU A 43 -10.49 7.05 -10.68
C GLU A 43 -10.48 8.16 -9.64
N SER A 44 -11.13 9.29 -9.95
CA SER A 44 -11.32 10.35 -8.95
C SER A 44 -12.47 9.96 -8.03
N ASP A 45 -12.12 9.22 -6.98
CA ASP A 45 -12.52 9.49 -5.58
C ASP A 45 -12.61 8.24 -4.72
N TYR A 46 -12.66 7.02 -5.28
CA TYR A 46 -12.74 5.80 -4.48
C TYR A 46 -12.17 4.59 -5.23
N GLY A 47 -11.38 3.77 -4.54
CA GLY A 47 -10.78 2.58 -5.13
C GLY A 47 -9.90 1.84 -4.13
N LYS A 48 -10.30 0.61 -3.80
CA LYS A 48 -9.72 -0.25 -2.78
C LYS A 48 -8.19 -0.38 -2.91
N ILE A 49 -7.47 -0.25 -1.79
CA ILE A 49 -6.03 -0.53 -1.71
C ILE A 49 -5.79 -1.76 -0.84
N ASN A 50 -5.00 -2.66 -1.37
CA ASN A 50 -4.50 -3.84 -0.68
C ASN A 50 -3.01 -3.63 -0.36
N ILE A 51 -2.59 -3.83 0.89
CA ILE A 51 -1.19 -3.61 1.32
C ILE A 51 -0.46 -4.95 1.50
N TYR A 52 0.60 -5.14 0.72
CA TYR A 52 1.44 -6.33 0.68
C TYR A 52 2.82 -6.06 1.25
N LEU A 53 3.38 -6.95 2.08
CA LEU A 53 4.65 -6.67 2.79
C LEU A 53 5.72 -7.77 2.77
N LEU A 54 5.42 -8.99 2.35
CA LEU A 54 6.43 -10.03 2.14
C LEU A 54 6.18 -10.68 0.79
N SER A 55 7.22 -11.18 0.12
CA SER A 55 7.11 -11.79 -1.21
C SER A 55 7.93 -13.07 -1.29
N ASP A 56 7.33 -14.15 -1.79
CA ASP A 56 7.97 -15.38 -2.24
C ASP A 56 7.38 -15.78 -3.61
N ASP A 57 8.15 -16.43 -4.47
CA ASP A 57 7.67 -17.15 -5.68
C ASP A 57 6.44 -16.55 -6.41
N ASN A 58 6.60 -15.34 -6.98
CA ASN A 58 5.56 -14.59 -7.72
C ASN A 58 4.26 -14.28 -6.94
N SER A 59 4.26 -14.46 -5.62
CA SER A 59 3.17 -14.16 -4.71
C SER A 59 3.60 -13.13 -3.65
N ALA A 60 2.62 -12.44 -3.06
CA ALA A 60 2.84 -11.51 -1.96
C ALA A 60 1.89 -11.81 -0.78
N LEU A 61 2.37 -11.55 0.43
CA LEU A 61 1.61 -11.66 1.66
C LEU A 61 0.82 -10.37 1.92
N LEU A 62 -0.51 -10.47 1.98
CA LEU A 62 -1.42 -9.36 2.23
C LEU A 62 -1.54 -9.08 3.73
N ALA A 63 -0.94 -7.99 4.20
CA ALA A 63 -0.93 -7.61 5.61
C ALA A 63 -2.11 -6.71 5.99
N ALA A 64 -2.67 -5.94 5.06
CA ALA A 64 -3.86 -5.12 5.33
C ALA A 64 -4.69 -4.85 4.07
N THR A 65 -5.99 -4.61 4.23
CA THR A 65 -6.88 -4.04 3.20
C THR A 65 -7.44 -2.71 3.67
N GLY A 66 -7.88 -1.89 2.72
CA GLY A 66 -8.54 -0.63 3.01
C GLY A 66 -8.91 0.15 1.78
N GLU A 67 -9.16 1.43 1.98
CA GLU A 67 -9.71 2.31 0.95
C GLU A 67 -8.94 3.63 0.90
N VAL A 68 -8.66 4.11 -0.32
CA VAL A 68 -8.24 5.50 -0.51
C VAL A 68 -9.47 6.37 -0.39
N PHE A 69 -9.42 7.30 0.56
CA PHE A 69 -10.48 8.31 0.70
C PHE A 69 -10.02 9.70 0.25
N ALA A 70 -8.71 9.91 0.07
CA ALA A 70 -8.19 11.14 -0.53
C ALA A 70 -6.79 10.95 -1.13
N VAL A 71 -6.51 11.70 -2.20
CA VAL A 71 -5.19 11.80 -2.83
C VAL A 71 -4.79 13.26 -2.96
N HIS A 72 -3.64 13.63 -2.42
CA HIS A 72 -3.04 14.95 -2.63
C HIS A 72 -1.87 14.84 -3.60
N TRP A 73 -1.94 15.65 -4.66
CA TRP A 73 -0.95 15.72 -5.71
C TRP A 73 -0.01 16.90 -5.46
N PHE A 74 1.29 16.61 -5.28
CA PHE A 74 2.35 17.62 -5.21
C PHE A 74 3.26 17.48 -6.43
N PRO A 75 4.07 18.51 -6.78
CA PRO A 75 4.95 18.44 -7.95
C PRO A 75 5.97 17.28 -7.87
N GLU A 76 6.52 16.99 -6.69
CA GLU A 76 7.59 16.02 -6.50
C GLU A 76 7.12 14.65 -5.98
N PHE A 77 5.94 14.60 -5.36
CA PHE A 77 5.42 13.40 -4.68
C PHE A 77 3.89 13.38 -4.63
N ILE A 78 3.33 12.22 -4.33
CA ILE A 78 1.91 12.10 -3.99
C ILE A 78 1.76 11.69 -2.53
N ARG A 79 0.68 12.15 -1.91
CA ARG A 79 0.24 11.71 -0.60
C ARG A 79 -1.12 11.05 -0.71
N LEU A 80 -1.21 9.84 -0.19
CA LEU A 80 -2.40 9.00 -0.23
C LEU A 80 -2.91 8.87 1.20
N HIS A 81 -4.21 9.10 1.33
CA HIS A 81 -4.92 8.96 2.58
C HIS A 81 -5.70 7.64 2.53
N PHE A 82 -5.28 6.71 3.37
CA PHE A 82 -5.75 5.33 3.37
C PHE A 82 -6.46 5.03 4.69
N MET A 83 -7.70 4.54 4.61
CA MET A 83 -8.44 4.02 5.76
C MET A 83 -8.28 2.51 5.79
N ILE A 84 -7.75 1.98 6.89
CA ILE A 84 -7.54 0.55 7.07
C ILE A 84 -8.89 -0.12 7.35
N GLU A 85 -9.31 -1.04 6.48
CA GLU A 85 -10.49 -1.88 6.68
C GLU A 85 -10.14 -3.11 7.54
N LYS A 86 -9.00 -3.73 7.28
CA LYS A 86 -8.56 -4.92 8.01
C LYS A 86 -7.05 -5.04 8.04
N VAL A 87 -6.50 -5.42 9.19
CA VAL A 87 -5.10 -5.84 9.34
C VAL A 87 -5.07 -7.33 9.64
N TYR A 88 -4.14 -8.05 9.02
CA TYR A 88 -3.92 -9.48 9.22
C TYR A 88 -2.64 -9.68 10.03
N SER A 89 -2.67 -10.64 10.96
CA SER A 89 -1.43 -11.16 11.54
C SER A 89 -0.62 -11.86 10.44
N LEU A 90 0.71 -11.84 10.53
CA LEU A 90 1.57 -12.46 9.50
C LEU A 90 1.28 -13.95 9.26
N GLU A 91 0.88 -14.67 10.32
CA GLU A 91 0.59 -16.10 10.26
C GLU A 91 -0.73 -16.40 9.53
N GLU A 92 -1.69 -15.48 9.58
CA GLU A 92 -3.04 -15.62 9.01
C GLU A 92 -3.23 -14.81 7.72
N ALA A 93 -2.21 -14.04 7.32
CA ALA A 93 -2.26 -13.17 6.17
C ALA A 93 -2.42 -13.99 4.88
N PRO A 94 -3.44 -13.71 4.05
CA PRO A 94 -3.64 -14.45 2.82
C PRO A 94 -2.52 -14.13 1.83
N ARG A 95 -2.11 -15.15 1.08
CA ARG A 95 -1.24 -14.97 -0.07
C ARG A 95 -2.08 -14.61 -1.28
N THR A 96 -1.59 -13.69 -2.09
CA THR A 96 -2.19 -13.34 -3.38
C THR A 96 -1.11 -13.33 -4.45
N GLU A 97 -1.49 -13.60 -5.68
CA GLU A 97 -0.61 -13.35 -6.81
C GLU A 97 -0.27 -11.86 -6.86
N TRP A 98 0.89 -11.52 -7.41
CA TRP A 98 1.18 -10.14 -7.78
C TRP A 98 0.22 -9.69 -8.89
N HIS A 99 -0.97 -9.26 -8.49
CA HIS A 99 -1.82 -8.45 -9.33
C HIS A 99 -1.20 -7.05 -9.40
N MET A 100 -1.34 -6.34 -10.52
CA MET A 100 -0.66 -5.06 -10.78
C MET A 100 -1.07 -3.89 -9.86
N GLU A 101 -1.64 -4.17 -8.70
CA GLU A 101 -2.05 -3.20 -7.69
C GLU A 101 -0.90 -2.95 -6.71
N TYR A 102 -0.40 -1.72 -6.74
CA TYR A 102 0.74 -1.18 -5.97
C TYR A 102 2.08 -1.91 -6.14
N MET A 103 2.73 -1.64 -7.27
CA MET A 103 4.18 -1.73 -7.32
C MET A 103 4.78 -0.39 -6.90
N LEU A 104 5.29 -0.33 -5.66
CA LEU A 104 6.40 0.56 -5.39
C LEU A 104 7.53 0.16 -6.34
N CYS A 105 7.94 1.07 -7.23
CA CYS A 105 9.05 0.81 -8.12
C CYS A 105 10.30 0.48 -7.30
N ARG A 106 11.09 -0.48 -7.80
CA ARG A 106 12.36 -0.90 -7.18
C ARG A 106 13.31 0.27 -6.93
#